data_AF-A0A9E0HJ72-F1
#
_entry.id   AF-A0A9E0HJ72-F1
#
_cell.length_a   1.000
_cell.length_b   1.000
_cell.length_c   1.000
_cell.angle_alpha   90.00
_cell.angle_beta   90.00
_cell.angle_gamma   90.00
#
_symmetry.space_group_name_H-M   'P 1'
#
loop_
_entity.id
_entity.type
_entity.pdbx_description
1 polymer ?
#
loop_
_entity_poly.entity_id
_entity_poly.type
_entity_poly.pdbx_seq_one_letter_code
_entity_poly.pdbx_strand_id
1 'polypeptide(L)'
;MSTTPASTAISRSALVTLALTLAACPPSGAPVVTPPPMPPPTGYQPGAAVGAPCEVASQCASGVCEGQGCGADAPGVCVDASRACTMDLAPFCGCDGQTFTGSGSCPGRRFAAKGECAPAAAAKPDGAACLAATECASGVCEGQGCGPEAPGVCAPAQRGCTRDLRAYCGCDGQTFRASGSCPGQRFAAAEACPT
;
A
#
# COMPACT_ATOMS: atom_id res chain seq x y z
N MET A 1 42.89 -30.52 -14.16
CA MET A 1 42.99 -30.88 -12.74
C MET A 1 42.56 -29.66 -11.94
N SER A 2 41.26 -29.55 -11.66
CA SER A 2 40.68 -28.37 -10.99
C SER A 2 40.18 -28.81 -9.63
N THR A 3 40.83 -28.30 -8.59
CA THR A 3 40.56 -28.54 -7.18
C THR A 3 39.50 -27.56 -6.69
N THR A 4 38.35 -28.08 -6.27
CA THR A 4 37.28 -27.34 -5.61
C THR A 4 37.52 -27.34 -4.10
N PRO A 5 37.54 -26.19 -3.39
CA PRO A 5 37.55 -26.20 -1.93
C PRO A 5 36.13 -26.31 -1.36
N ALA A 6 35.96 -27.26 -0.45
CA ALA A 6 34.79 -27.47 0.38
C ALA A 6 34.66 -26.34 1.41
N SER A 7 33.50 -25.68 1.46
CA SER A 7 33.17 -24.70 2.50
C SER A 7 32.35 -25.35 3.61
N THR A 8 32.97 -25.44 4.78
CA THR A 8 32.40 -25.92 6.05
C THR A 8 31.48 -24.86 6.64
N ALA A 9 30.18 -25.12 6.70
CA ALA A 9 29.21 -24.28 7.38
C ALA A 9 29.21 -24.59 8.90
N ILE A 10 29.73 -23.67 9.70
CA ILE A 10 29.66 -23.71 11.17
C ILE A 10 28.35 -23.05 11.59
N SER A 11 27.36 -23.88 11.93
CA SER A 11 26.08 -23.45 12.51
C SER A 11 26.30 -23.05 13.97
N ARG A 12 26.17 -21.75 14.28
CA ARG A 12 26.19 -21.23 15.66
C ARG A 12 24.76 -21.03 16.12
N SER A 13 24.24 -22.00 16.86
CA SER A 13 23.01 -21.89 17.64
C SER A 13 23.20 -20.85 18.74
N ALA A 14 22.58 -19.68 18.58
CA ALA A 14 22.45 -18.68 19.63
C ALA A 14 21.24 -19.02 20.49
N LEU A 15 21.51 -19.52 21.71
CA LEU A 15 20.54 -19.61 22.80
C LEU A 15 20.10 -18.19 23.18
N VAL A 16 18.86 -17.83 22.86
CA VAL A 16 18.21 -16.61 23.35
C VAL A 16 17.50 -16.97 24.65
N THR A 17 18.08 -16.55 25.76
CA THR A 17 17.51 -16.61 27.10
C THR A 17 16.33 -15.64 27.19
N LEU A 18 15.12 -16.18 27.25
CA LEU A 18 13.88 -15.45 27.43
C LEU A 18 13.80 -14.98 28.91
N ALA A 19 14.15 -13.72 29.15
CA ALA A 19 13.97 -13.08 30.46
C ALA A 19 12.47 -12.77 30.66
N LEU A 20 11.80 -13.64 31.41
CA LEU A 20 10.45 -13.45 31.93
C LEU A 20 10.44 -12.22 32.86
N THR A 21 9.99 -11.08 32.36
CA THR A 21 9.74 -9.89 33.17
C THR A 21 8.33 -9.99 33.76
N LEU A 22 8.28 -10.15 35.08
CA LEU A 22 7.05 -10.10 35.88
C LEU A 22 6.39 -8.72 35.72
N ALA A 23 5.29 -8.67 34.98
CA ALA A 23 4.43 -7.51 34.89
C ALA A 23 3.74 -7.27 36.25
N ALA A 24 4.02 -6.12 36.86
CA ALA A 24 3.34 -5.61 38.04
C ALA A 24 1.86 -5.36 37.71
N CYS A 25 0.95 -5.92 38.51
CA CYS A 25 -0.47 -5.60 38.46
C CYS A 25 -0.68 -4.09 38.72
N PRO A 26 -1.43 -3.38 37.88
CA PRO A 26 -1.85 -2.02 38.19
C PRO A 26 -2.81 -2.03 39.40
N PRO A 27 -2.78 -1.00 40.26
CA PRO A 27 -3.68 -0.88 41.40
C PRO A 27 -5.14 -0.76 40.93
N SER A 28 -5.99 -1.64 41.44
CA SER A 28 -7.44 -1.65 41.25
C SER A 28 -8.07 -0.37 41.81
N GLY A 29 -8.24 0.65 40.97
CA GLY A 29 -8.87 1.91 41.38
C GLY A 29 -9.20 2.88 40.26
N ALA A 30 -9.14 2.48 38.99
CA ALA A 30 -9.53 3.36 37.89
C ALA A 30 -11.04 3.62 37.95
N PRO A 31 -11.50 4.89 37.87
CA PRO A 31 -12.92 5.19 37.78
C PRO A 31 -13.51 4.48 36.55
N VAL A 32 -14.67 3.85 36.74
CA VAL A 32 -15.46 3.26 35.66
C VAL A 32 -15.86 4.40 34.73
N VAL A 33 -15.07 4.64 33.69
CA VAL A 33 -15.47 5.50 32.58
C VAL A 33 -16.59 4.75 31.90
N THR A 34 -17.83 5.15 32.14
CA THR A 34 -18.95 4.70 31.33
C THR A 34 -18.63 5.06 29.89
N PRO A 35 -18.56 4.08 28.96
CA PRO A 35 -18.33 4.37 27.57
C PRO A 35 -19.41 5.39 27.12
N PRO A 36 -19.04 6.42 26.35
CA PRO A 36 -20.01 7.38 25.86
C PRO A 36 -21.13 6.61 25.15
N PRO A 37 -22.40 7.03 25.31
CA PRO A 37 -23.51 6.40 24.61
C PRO A 37 -23.15 6.34 23.13
N MET A 38 -23.19 5.13 22.57
CA MET A 38 -22.96 4.94 21.15
C MET A 38 -23.88 5.89 20.38
N PRO A 39 -23.38 6.63 19.37
CA PRO A 39 -24.25 7.43 18.54
C PRO A 39 -25.37 6.53 18.02
N PRO A 40 -26.63 7.00 17.99
CA PRO A 40 -27.71 6.24 17.39
C PRO A 40 -27.25 5.83 15.98
N PRO A 41 -27.50 4.58 15.53
CA PRO A 41 -27.15 4.17 14.19
C PRO A 41 -27.76 5.18 13.24
N THR A 42 -26.93 6.01 12.61
CA THR A 42 -27.34 6.91 11.55
C THR A 42 -28.07 6.04 10.54
N GLY A 43 -29.36 6.32 10.36
CA GLY A 43 -30.35 5.38 9.86
C GLY A 43 -29.86 4.58 8.64
N TYR A 44 -30.30 3.33 8.56
CA TYR A 44 -30.14 2.48 7.39
C TYR A 44 -30.43 3.31 6.13
N GLN A 45 -29.39 3.76 5.44
CA GLN A 45 -29.54 4.31 4.11
C GLN A 45 -29.83 3.09 3.25
N PRO A 46 -31.04 2.96 2.66
CA PRO A 46 -31.29 1.87 1.75
C PRO A 46 -30.24 1.98 0.64
N GLY A 47 -29.38 0.96 0.52
CA GLY A 47 -28.37 0.93 -0.52
C GLY A 47 -29.02 0.98 -1.91
N ALA A 48 -28.23 1.27 -2.93
CA ALA A 48 -28.69 1.33 -4.30
C ALA A 48 -29.24 -0.03 -4.77
N ALA A 49 -30.27 0.03 -5.63
CA ALA A 49 -30.92 -1.15 -6.19
C ALA A 49 -29.99 -1.92 -7.14
N VAL A 50 -30.32 -3.19 -7.39
CA VAL A 50 -29.64 -4.01 -8.40
C VAL A 50 -29.67 -3.30 -9.75
N GLY A 51 -28.52 -3.24 -10.43
CA GLY A 51 -28.33 -2.53 -11.70
C GLY A 51 -27.80 -1.10 -11.55
N ALA A 52 -27.83 -0.50 -10.36
CA ALA A 52 -27.26 0.83 -10.13
C ALA A 52 -25.72 0.79 -10.17
N PRO A 53 -25.05 1.87 -10.63
CA PRO A 53 -23.60 1.95 -10.57
C PRO A 53 -23.11 2.01 -9.12
N CYS A 54 -21.95 1.45 -8.86
CA CYS A 54 -21.33 1.47 -7.54
C CYS A 54 -19.80 1.49 -7.63
N GLU A 55 -19.17 2.07 -6.62
CA GLU A 55 -17.73 2.07 -6.42
C GLU A 55 -17.30 1.06 -5.36
N VAL A 56 -18.14 0.87 -4.33
CA VAL A 56 -17.89 -0.01 -3.18
C VAL A 56 -19.17 -0.78 -2.80
N ALA A 57 -18.98 -1.93 -2.15
CA ALA A 57 -20.07 -2.82 -1.72
C ALA A 57 -21.14 -2.15 -0.84
N SER A 58 -20.74 -1.24 0.05
CA SER A 58 -21.65 -0.53 0.96
C SER A 58 -22.63 0.41 0.26
N GLN A 59 -22.40 0.73 -1.02
CA GLN A 59 -23.35 1.51 -1.82
C GLN A 59 -24.53 0.67 -2.32
N CYS A 60 -24.48 -0.65 -2.24
CA CYS A 60 -25.52 -1.54 -2.77
C CYS A 60 -26.41 -2.09 -1.65
N ALA A 61 -27.73 -2.17 -1.88
CA ALA A 61 -28.66 -2.77 -0.93
C ALA A 61 -28.33 -4.25 -0.66
N SER A 62 -27.82 -4.93 -1.68
CA SER A 62 -27.35 -6.32 -1.59
C SER A 62 -26.01 -6.49 -0.87
N GLY A 63 -25.27 -5.40 -0.64
CA GLY A 63 -23.89 -5.43 -0.15
C GLY A 63 -22.87 -5.96 -1.18
N VAL A 64 -23.24 -6.09 -2.46
CA VAL A 64 -22.34 -6.61 -3.50
C VAL A 64 -22.26 -5.65 -4.68
N CYS A 65 -21.03 -5.18 -4.93
CA CYS A 65 -20.68 -4.32 -6.05
C CYS A 65 -19.66 -5.03 -6.94
N GLU A 66 -20.02 -5.31 -8.19
CA GLU A 66 -19.21 -6.11 -9.11
C GLU A 66 -19.00 -5.43 -10.45
N GLY A 67 -17.89 -5.75 -11.12
CA GLY A 67 -17.57 -5.18 -12.43
C GLY A 67 -16.07 -5.18 -12.68
N GLN A 68 -15.70 -5.13 -13.96
CA GLN A 68 -14.32 -4.94 -14.37
C GLN A 68 -14.00 -3.45 -14.47
N GLY A 69 -12.93 -3.02 -13.80
CA GLY A 69 -12.46 -1.63 -13.80
C GLY A 69 -12.37 -1.05 -12.39
N CYS A 70 -11.37 -0.20 -12.19
CA CYS A 70 -11.00 0.41 -10.91
C CYS A 70 -10.84 1.92 -11.10
N GLY A 71 -11.97 2.61 -11.15
CA GLY A 71 -12.03 4.06 -11.32
C GLY A 71 -13.45 4.55 -11.51
N ALA A 72 -13.60 5.88 -11.53
CA ALA A 72 -14.86 6.56 -11.78
C ALA A 72 -15.35 6.35 -13.22
N ASP A 73 -14.44 6.15 -14.17
CA ASP A 73 -14.75 5.92 -15.59
C ASP A 73 -15.24 4.50 -15.89
N ALA A 74 -15.09 3.57 -14.94
CA ALA A 74 -15.50 2.18 -15.08
C ALA A 74 -16.15 1.68 -13.78
N PRO A 75 -17.28 2.27 -13.34
CA PRO A 75 -17.94 1.89 -12.10
C PRO A 75 -18.40 0.42 -12.16
N GLY A 76 -18.49 -0.21 -11.00
CA GLY A 76 -19.17 -1.48 -10.87
C GLY A 76 -20.69 -1.31 -10.94
N VAL A 77 -21.40 -2.41 -10.75
CA VAL A 77 -22.86 -2.48 -10.74
C VAL A 77 -23.30 -3.25 -9.49
N CYS A 78 -24.32 -2.75 -8.82
CA CYS A 78 -24.97 -3.46 -7.72
C CYS A 78 -25.65 -4.71 -8.24
N VAL A 79 -25.38 -5.84 -7.62
CA VAL A 79 -25.86 -7.14 -8.08
C VAL A 79 -26.49 -7.90 -6.93
N ASP A 80 -27.41 -8.81 -7.24
CA ASP A 80 -28.04 -9.65 -6.23
C ASP A 80 -27.00 -10.61 -5.61
N ALA A 81 -26.94 -10.65 -4.28
CA ALA A 81 -26.00 -11.49 -3.53
C ALA A 81 -26.39 -12.97 -3.50
N SER A 82 -27.66 -13.28 -3.80
CA SER A 82 -28.25 -14.62 -3.79
C SER A 82 -28.35 -15.25 -5.19
N ARG A 83 -27.87 -14.56 -6.23
CA ARG A 83 -27.92 -15.09 -7.60
C ARG A 83 -27.08 -16.35 -7.77
N ALA A 84 -27.50 -17.22 -8.67
CA ALA A 84 -26.75 -18.42 -9.00
C ALA A 84 -25.46 -18.06 -9.74
N CYS A 85 -24.34 -18.54 -9.21
CA CYS A 85 -23.01 -18.35 -9.79
C CYS A 85 -22.43 -19.71 -10.17
N THR A 86 -21.64 -19.73 -11.23
CA THR A 86 -20.92 -20.91 -11.68
C THR A 86 -19.82 -21.27 -10.67
N MET A 87 -19.56 -22.56 -10.47
CA MET A 87 -18.54 -23.04 -9.50
C MET A 87 -17.12 -23.05 -10.09
N ASP A 88 -16.90 -22.35 -11.20
CA ASP A 88 -15.60 -22.15 -11.84
C ASP A 88 -14.82 -21.06 -11.10
N LEU A 89 -14.18 -21.45 -10.00
CA LEU A 89 -13.33 -20.55 -9.25
C LEU A 89 -12.10 -20.17 -10.07
N ALA A 90 -11.90 -18.87 -10.27
CA ALA A 90 -10.77 -18.29 -10.97
C ALA A 90 -10.12 -17.18 -10.14
N PRO A 91 -8.82 -16.92 -10.32
CA PRO A 91 -8.17 -15.76 -9.71
C PRO A 91 -8.57 -14.47 -10.44
N PHE A 92 -8.65 -13.40 -9.67
CA PHE A 92 -8.92 -12.04 -10.14
C PHE A 92 -8.00 -11.07 -9.41
N CYS A 93 -7.55 -10.04 -10.12
CA CYS A 93 -6.81 -8.95 -9.51
C CYS A 93 -7.80 -7.88 -9.05
N GLY A 94 -7.94 -7.71 -7.73
CA GLY A 94 -8.83 -6.70 -7.16
C GLY A 94 -8.36 -5.27 -7.45
N CYS A 95 -9.27 -4.31 -7.27
CA CYS A 95 -8.91 -2.88 -7.35
C CYS A 95 -7.98 -2.40 -6.24
N ASP A 96 -7.81 -3.22 -5.20
CA ASP A 96 -6.85 -3.07 -4.11
C ASP A 96 -5.45 -3.63 -4.45
N GLY A 97 -5.27 -4.15 -5.67
CA GLY A 97 -4.04 -4.83 -6.07
C GLY A 97 -3.84 -6.19 -5.38
N GLN A 98 -4.86 -6.71 -4.70
CA GLN A 98 -4.82 -8.04 -4.08
C GLN A 98 -5.48 -9.08 -4.98
N THR A 99 -4.80 -10.21 -5.17
CA THR A 99 -5.39 -11.37 -5.84
C THR A 99 -6.46 -11.97 -4.94
N PHE A 100 -7.61 -12.29 -5.51
CA PHE A 100 -8.67 -13.02 -4.83
C PHE A 100 -9.26 -14.09 -5.75
N THR A 101 -9.92 -15.08 -5.15
CA THR A 101 -10.59 -16.15 -5.89
C THR A 101 -12.10 -15.91 -5.88
N GLY A 102 -12.73 -15.97 -7.05
CA GLY A 102 -14.18 -15.79 -7.20
C GLY A 102 -14.73 -16.65 -8.34
N SER A 103 -16.05 -16.65 -8.53
CA SER A 103 -16.67 -17.33 -9.67
C SER A 103 -16.41 -16.57 -10.97
N GLY A 104 -16.23 -17.28 -12.09
CA GLY A 104 -16.10 -16.69 -13.42
C GLY A 104 -17.30 -15.85 -13.86
N SER A 105 -18.51 -16.18 -13.37
CA SER A 105 -19.75 -15.43 -13.62
C SER A 105 -20.12 -14.43 -12.51
N CYS A 106 -19.58 -14.61 -11.31
CA CYS A 106 -19.78 -13.71 -10.17
C CYS A 106 -18.50 -13.57 -9.34
N PRO A 107 -17.63 -12.61 -9.65
CA PRO A 107 -16.42 -12.39 -8.87
C PRO A 107 -16.71 -11.98 -7.41
N GLY A 108 -17.90 -11.46 -7.11
CA GLY A 108 -18.30 -11.06 -5.76
C GLY A 108 -17.70 -9.73 -5.30
N ARG A 109 -16.77 -9.15 -6.05
CA ARG A 109 -16.27 -7.78 -5.89
C ARG A 109 -15.75 -7.22 -7.22
N ARG A 110 -15.49 -5.90 -7.27
CA ARG A 110 -14.82 -5.25 -8.41
C ARG A 110 -13.38 -5.72 -8.57
N PHE A 111 -12.92 -5.80 -9.82
CA PHE A 111 -11.58 -6.26 -10.16
C PHE A 111 -10.98 -5.47 -11.34
N ALA A 112 -9.67 -5.29 -11.34
CA ALA A 112 -8.92 -4.63 -12.41
C ALA A 112 -8.76 -5.54 -13.64
N ALA A 113 -8.40 -6.81 -13.40
CA ALA A 113 -8.13 -7.80 -14.44
C ALA A 113 -8.53 -9.21 -13.99
N LYS A 114 -8.88 -10.05 -14.95
CA LYS A 114 -9.01 -11.50 -14.73
C LYS A 114 -7.61 -12.11 -14.63
N GLY A 115 -7.44 -13.11 -13.77
CA GLY A 115 -6.13 -13.67 -13.44
C GLY A 115 -5.58 -13.13 -12.12
N GLU A 116 -4.42 -13.64 -11.71
CA GLU A 116 -3.70 -13.11 -10.56
C GLU A 116 -3.28 -11.66 -10.82
N CYS A 117 -3.17 -10.84 -9.76
CA CYS A 117 -2.48 -9.57 -9.90
C CYS A 117 -1.07 -9.81 -10.41
N ALA A 118 -0.66 -9.01 -11.41
CA ALA A 118 0.75 -8.94 -11.77
C ALA A 118 1.54 -8.68 -10.48
N PRO A 119 2.66 -9.41 -10.24
CA PRO A 119 3.48 -9.11 -9.10
C PRO A 119 3.81 -7.63 -9.15
N ALA A 120 3.59 -6.92 -8.03
CA ALA A 120 4.07 -5.56 -7.92
C ALA A 120 5.54 -5.58 -8.36
N ALA A 121 5.91 -4.70 -9.30
CA ALA A 121 7.26 -4.68 -9.83
C ALA A 121 8.23 -4.74 -8.64
N ALA A 122 9.13 -5.74 -8.65
CA ALA A 122 9.98 -5.99 -7.50
C ALA A 122 10.66 -4.69 -7.10
N ALA A 123 10.45 -4.30 -5.84
CA ALA A 123 10.93 -3.03 -5.36
C ALA A 123 12.46 -3.00 -5.50
N LYS A 124 12.96 -1.98 -6.18
CA LYS A 124 14.36 -1.83 -6.55
C LYS A 124 15.21 -1.65 -5.28
N PRO A 125 16.43 -2.21 -5.24
CA PRO A 125 17.33 -2.03 -4.11
C PRO A 125 17.86 -0.59 -4.05
N ASP A 126 18.40 -0.21 -2.90
CA ASP A 126 19.11 1.06 -2.74
C ASP A 126 20.24 1.20 -3.78
N GLY A 127 20.38 2.39 -4.37
CA GLY A 127 21.33 2.69 -5.44
C GLY A 127 20.79 2.46 -6.86
N ALA A 128 19.64 1.80 -7.03
CA ALA A 128 19.03 1.62 -8.35
C ALA A 128 18.32 2.89 -8.84
N ALA A 129 18.27 3.11 -10.16
CA ALA A 129 17.55 4.23 -10.76
C ALA A 129 16.03 4.09 -10.58
N CYS A 130 15.34 5.19 -10.25
CA CYS A 130 13.89 5.20 -9.99
C CYS A 130 13.22 6.45 -10.56
N LEU A 131 11.94 6.34 -10.91
CA LEU A 131 11.11 7.50 -11.28
C LEU A 131 10.11 7.87 -10.21
N ALA A 132 9.63 6.89 -9.44
CA ALA A 132 8.74 7.05 -8.30
C ALA A 132 9.25 6.34 -7.04
N ALA A 133 8.85 6.84 -5.87
CA ALA A 133 9.14 6.25 -4.56
C ALA A 133 8.65 4.79 -4.43
N THR A 134 7.52 4.46 -5.05
CA THR A 134 6.95 3.11 -5.07
C THR A 134 7.79 2.08 -5.81
N GLU A 135 8.74 2.53 -6.63
CA GLU A 135 9.69 1.63 -7.29
C GLU A 135 10.81 1.17 -6.35
N CYS A 136 11.01 1.80 -5.20
CA CYS A 136 12.12 1.52 -4.30
C CYS A 136 11.67 0.67 -3.11
N ALA A 137 12.47 -0.33 -2.72
CA ALA A 137 12.19 -1.15 -1.54
C ALA A 137 12.12 -0.33 -0.24
N SER A 138 12.88 0.77 -0.19
CA SER A 138 12.87 1.74 0.90
C SER A 138 11.66 2.68 0.89
N GLY A 139 10.92 2.78 -0.23
CA GLY A 139 9.92 3.81 -0.44
C GLY A 139 10.50 5.21 -0.65
N VAL A 140 11.80 5.36 -0.92
CA VAL A 140 12.45 6.66 -1.14
C VAL A 140 13.16 6.67 -2.49
N CYS A 141 12.69 7.54 -3.39
CA CYS A 141 13.32 7.83 -4.67
C CYS A 141 13.73 9.30 -4.70
N GLU A 142 15.03 9.60 -4.78
CA GLU A 142 15.53 10.97 -4.69
C GLU A 142 16.62 11.28 -5.70
N GLY A 143 16.82 12.56 -5.98
CA GLY A 143 17.80 13.02 -6.96
C GLY A 143 17.33 14.28 -7.66
N GLN A 144 18.28 14.97 -8.29
CA GLN A 144 17.98 16.14 -9.11
C GLN A 144 17.57 15.71 -10.52
N GLY A 145 16.45 16.22 -11.00
CA GLY A 145 15.90 15.94 -12.32
C GLY A 145 14.52 15.30 -12.28
N CYS A 146 13.71 15.68 -13.27
CA CYS A 146 12.33 15.25 -13.43
C CYS A 146 12.17 14.59 -14.80
N GLY A 147 11.61 13.37 -14.82
CA GLY A 147 11.44 12.58 -16.04
C GLY A 147 12.45 11.43 -16.20
N PRO A 148 12.33 10.68 -17.31
CA PRO A 148 13.13 9.47 -17.57
C PRO A 148 14.59 9.76 -17.92
N GLU A 149 14.90 10.95 -18.44
CA GLU A 149 16.26 11.36 -18.83
C GLU A 149 17.15 11.72 -17.63
N ALA A 150 16.55 11.96 -16.48
CA ALA A 150 17.25 12.27 -15.23
C ALA A 150 16.57 11.55 -14.06
N PRO A 151 16.66 10.20 -14.00
CA PRO A 151 16.02 9.42 -12.96
C PRO A 151 16.64 9.73 -11.60
N GLY A 152 15.83 9.55 -10.55
CA GLY A 152 16.35 9.52 -9.19
C GLY A 152 17.08 8.22 -8.91
N VAL A 153 17.52 8.07 -7.67
CA VAL A 153 18.15 6.88 -7.12
C VAL A 153 17.39 6.45 -5.87
N CYS A 154 17.16 5.15 -5.73
CA CYS A 154 16.60 4.58 -4.53
C CYS A 154 17.55 4.80 -3.36
N ALA A 155 17.06 5.38 -2.27
CA ALA A 155 17.88 5.67 -1.10
C ALA A 155 17.30 4.98 0.15
N PRO A 156 18.12 4.60 1.14
CA PRO A 156 17.60 3.97 2.35
C PRO A 156 16.73 4.95 3.14
N ALA A 157 15.56 4.51 3.59
CA ALA A 157 14.63 5.34 4.37
C ALA A 157 15.21 5.75 5.73
N GLN A 158 16.02 4.89 6.34
CA GLN A 158 16.65 5.10 7.64
C GLN A 158 18.13 5.43 7.43
N ARG A 159 18.44 6.70 7.14
CA ARG A 159 19.83 7.17 7.03
C ARG A 159 20.03 8.49 7.78
N GLY A 160 21.28 8.77 8.15
CA GLY A 160 21.65 10.00 8.85
C GLY A 160 21.55 11.19 7.90
N CYS A 161 20.63 12.12 8.17
CA CYS A 161 20.38 13.29 7.36
C CYS A 161 20.62 14.57 8.15
N THR A 162 21.14 15.60 7.48
CA THR A 162 21.31 16.93 8.07
C THR A 162 19.95 17.57 8.37
N ARG A 163 19.86 18.43 9.40
CA ARG A 163 18.59 19.07 9.82
C ARG A 163 18.46 20.52 9.34
N ASP A 164 19.07 20.83 8.20
CA ASP A 164 19.20 22.19 7.64
C ASP A 164 17.97 22.68 6.87
N LEU A 165 16.93 21.84 6.68
CA LEU A 165 15.60 22.19 6.13
C LEU A 165 15.64 23.16 4.94
N ARG A 166 16.35 22.76 3.88
CA ARG A 166 16.48 23.52 2.64
C ARG A 166 15.20 23.45 1.81
N ALA A 167 14.93 24.51 1.06
CA ALA A 167 13.84 24.52 0.08
C ALA A 167 14.27 23.84 -1.22
N TYR A 168 13.35 23.09 -1.81
CA TYR A 168 13.51 22.40 -3.08
C TYR A 168 12.24 22.58 -3.91
N CYS A 169 12.41 22.62 -5.22
CA CYS A 169 11.30 22.63 -6.16
C CYS A 169 11.05 21.19 -6.61
N GLY A 170 9.95 20.60 -6.17
CA GLY A 170 9.55 19.24 -6.51
C GLY A 170 9.26 19.08 -8.01
N CYS A 171 9.25 17.82 -8.47
CA CYS A 171 8.87 17.52 -9.86
C CYS A 171 7.39 17.77 -10.17
N ASP A 172 6.57 17.99 -9.15
CA ASP A 172 5.17 18.41 -9.21
C ASP A 172 5.00 19.95 -9.23
N GLY A 173 6.12 20.70 -9.25
CA GLY A 173 6.10 22.16 -9.17
C GLY A 173 5.76 22.70 -7.78
N GLN A 174 5.72 21.86 -6.74
CA GLN A 174 5.50 22.29 -5.36
C GLN A 174 6.83 22.50 -4.64
N THR A 175 6.92 23.58 -3.87
CA THR A 175 8.07 23.80 -2.98
C THR A 175 7.93 22.93 -1.74
N PHE A 176 8.97 22.16 -1.42
CA PHE A 176 9.04 21.38 -0.19
C PHE A 176 10.32 21.72 0.59
N ARG A 177 10.33 21.36 1.88
CA ARG A 177 11.51 21.51 2.74
C ARG A 177 12.03 20.17 3.20
N ALA A 178 13.33 19.93 3.04
CA ALA A 178 13.96 18.68 3.39
C ALA A 178 15.43 18.89 3.79
N SER A 179 16.09 17.81 4.16
CA SER A 179 17.52 17.80 4.48
C SER A 179 18.37 18.07 3.25
N GLY A 180 19.42 18.88 3.40
CA GLY A 180 20.46 19.12 2.40
C GLY A 180 21.13 17.85 1.88
N SER A 181 21.34 16.88 2.77
CA SER A 181 21.97 15.60 2.43
C SER A 181 20.99 14.51 2.00
N CYS A 182 19.69 14.74 2.20
CA CYS A 182 18.63 13.74 2.01
C CYS A 182 17.29 14.41 1.66
N PRO A 183 17.06 14.80 0.40
CA PRO A 183 15.83 15.48 0.02
C PRO A 183 14.58 14.61 0.23
N GLY A 184 14.72 13.28 0.22
CA GLY A 184 13.62 12.35 0.47
C GLY A 184 12.63 12.19 -0.68
N GLN A 185 12.73 13.04 -1.70
CA GLN A 185 12.01 12.95 -2.96
C GLN A 185 12.82 13.58 -4.10
N ARG A 186 12.39 13.34 -5.34
CA ARG A 186 12.98 13.97 -6.53
C ARG A 186 12.61 15.44 -6.63
N PHE A 187 13.52 16.24 -7.17
CA PHE A 187 13.34 17.68 -7.32
C PHE A 187 13.95 18.20 -8.62
N ALA A 188 13.36 19.25 -9.18
CA ALA A 188 13.88 19.95 -10.36
C ALA A 188 15.08 20.85 -9.99
N ALA A 189 14.98 21.58 -8.89
CA ALA A 189 15.98 22.53 -8.43
C ALA A 189 16.14 22.53 -6.90
N ALA A 190 17.36 22.79 -6.41
CA ALA A 190 17.69 22.84 -4.99
C ALA A 190 17.42 24.24 -4.37
N GLU A 191 16.28 24.80 -4.76
CA GLU A 191 15.74 26.10 -4.34
C GLU A 191 14.20 26.05 -4.43
N ALA A 192 13.50 27.08 -3.96
CA ALA A 192 12.03 27.12 -4.07
C ALA A 192 11.57 27.17 -5.53
N CYS A 193 10.37 26.67 -5.82
CA CYS A 193 9.79 26.80 -7.15
C CYS A 193 9.54 28.27 -7.51
N PRO A 194 9.68 28.65 -8.79
CA PRO A 194 9.27 29.97 -9.24
C PRO A 194 7.76 30.14 -9.00
N THR A 195 7.38 31.30 -8.50
CA THR A 195 5.98 31.71 -8.28
C THR A 195 5.32 32.18 -9.57
#